data_AF-A0A081BQM9-F1
#
_entry.id   AF-A0A081BQM9-F1
#
_cell.length_a   1.000
_cell.length_b   1.000
_cell.length_c   1.000
_cell.angle_alpha   90.00
_cell.angle_beta   90.00
_cell.angle_gamma   90.00
#
_symmetry.space_group_name_H-M   'P 1'
#
loop_
_entity.id
_entity.type
_entity.pdbx_description
1 polymer ?
#
loop_
_entity_poly.entity_id
_entity_poly.type
_entity_poly.pdbx_seq_one_letter_code
_entity_poly.pdbx_strand_id
1 'polypeptide(L)' 'MITYKVVELSIVTDETIEEALNTWTKDGWTFESLHFAMASGSKRPAMAFLFFARPLETQEISV' A
#
# COMPACT_ATOMS: atom_id res chain seq x y z
N MET A 1 8.74 -11.13 -13.15
CA MET A 1 9.01 -9.71 -12.81
C MET A 1 8.09 -9.31 -11.65
N ILE A 2 8.41 -8.31 -10.83
CA ILE A 2 7.53 -7.85 -9.75
C ILE A 2 6.88 -6.53 -10.16
N THR A 3 5.59 -6.37 -9.89
CA THR A 3 4.90 -5.08 -10.00
C THR A 3 4.75 -4.50 -8.60
N TYR A 4 5.08 -3.22 -8.45
CA TYR A 4 4.91 -2.50 -7.20
C TYR A 4 3.71 -1.56 -7.29
N LYS A 5 3.10 -1.31 -6.13
CA LYS A 5 2.06 -0.32 -5.93
C LYS A 5 2.35 0.47 -4.67
N VAL A 6 2.20 1.79 -4.77
CA VAL A 6 2.30 2.71 -3.64
C VAL A 6 0.97 3.43 -3.48
N VAL A 7 0.52 3.56 -2.24
CA VAL A 7 -0.71 4.27 -1.88
C VAL A 7 -0.37 5.34 -0.88
N GLU A 8 -0.71 6.58 -1.21
CA GLU A 8 -0.53 7.74 -0.34
C GLU A 8 -1.84 8.02 0.40
N LEU A 9 -1.75 8.25 1.72
CA LEU A 9 -2.85 8.67 2.57
C LEU A 9 -2.50 10.02 3.22
N SER A 10 -3.33 11.03 3.00
CA SER A 10 -3.23 12.35 3.64
C SER A 10 -4.00 12.45 4.96
N ILE A 11 -4.90 11.49 5.22
CA ILE A 11 -5.58 11.30 6.51
C ILE A 11 -5.03 10.00 7.08
N VAL A 12 -4.48 10.06 8.29
CA VAL A 12 -3.80 8.92 8.92
C VAL A 12 -4.57 8.49 10.17
N THR A 13 -5.66 7.77 9.94
CA THR A 13 -6.40 7.02 10.98
C THR A 13 -6.28 5.52 10.74
N ASP A 14 -6.54 4.74 11.78
CA ASP A 14 -6.71 3.29 11.68
C ASP A 14 -7.72 2.92 10.58
N GLU A 15 -8.89 3.56 10.55
CA GLU A 15 -9.94 3.32 9.56
C GLU A 15 -9.43 3.50 8.12
N THR A 16 -8.74 4.61 7.83
CA THR A 16 -8.19 4.88 6.49
C THR A 16 -7.08 3.93 6.08
N ILE A 17 -6.26 3.47 7.04
CA ILE A 17 -5.21 2.49 6.80
C ILE A 17 -5.83 1.11 6.55
N GLU A 18 -6.81 0.70 7.36
CA GLU A 18 -7.54 -0.56 7.20
C GLU A 18 -8.27 -0.62 5.85
N GLU A 19 -8.94 0.47 5.44
CA GLU A 19 -9.60 0.55 4.15
C GLU A 19 -8.61 0.36 2.99
N ALA A 20 -7.46 1.02 3.03
CA ALA A 20 -6.42 0.87 2.02
C ALA A 20 -5.85 -0.55 1.99
N LEU A 21 -5.53 -1.13 3.16
CA LEU A 21 -5.04 -2.51 3.26
C LEU A 21 -6.04 -3.51 2.68
N ASN A 22 -7.30 -3.43 3.12
CA ASN A 22 -8.35 -4.36 2.70
C ASN A 22 -8.67 -4.23 1.21
N THR A 23 -8.67 -3.01 0.67
CA THR A 23 -8.91 -2.78 -0.76
C THR A 23 -7.84 -3.47 -1.61
N TRP A 24 -6.55 -3.22 -1.33
CA TRP A 24 -5.49 -3.70 -2.21
C TRP A 24 -5.13 -5.17 -2.01
N THR A 25 -5.25 -5.68 -0.77
CA THR A 25 -5.08 -7.11 -0.54
C THR A 25 -6.19 -7.93 -1.19
N LYS A 26 -7.43 -7.43 -1.20
CA LYS A 26 -8.54 -8.04 -1.95
C LYS A 26 -8.30 -8.06 -3.45
N ASP A 27 -7.62 -7.05 -3.99
CA ASP A 27 -7.21 -6.95 -5.40
C ASP A 27 -5.96 -7.79 -5.74
N GLY A 28 -5.52 -8.66 -4.82
CA GLY A 28 -4.41 -9.58 -5.03
C GLY A 28 -3.02 -8.95 -4.87
N TRP A 29 -2.92 -7.78 -4.25
CA TRP A 29 -1.64 -7.19 -3.88
C TRP A 29 -1.17 -7.69 -2.52
N THR A 30 0.12 -8.00 -2.39
CA THR A 30 0.74 -8.35 -1.12
C THR A 30 1.24 -7.10 -0.43
N PHE A 31 0.83 -6.88 0.82
CA PHE A 31 1.33 -5.78 1.64
C PHE A 31 2.80 -6.00 2.02
N GLU A 32 3.63 -4.97 1.87
CA GLU A 32 5.06 -5.03 2.22
C GLU A 32 5.38 -4.13 3.42
N SER A 33 5.01 -2.85 3.36
CA SER A 33 5.34 -1.90 4.43
C SER A 33 4.42 -0.68 4.48
N LEU A 34 4.41 -0.02 5.65
CA LEU A 34 3.73 1.25 5.92
C LEU A 34 4.76 2.23 6.46
N HIS A 35 4.89 3.40 5.82
CA HIS A 35 5.84 4.44 6.21
C HIS A 35 5.08 5.72 6.55
N PHE A 36 5.38 6.33 7.69
CA PHE A 36 4.76 7.58 8.13
C PHE A 36 5.66 8.77 7.79
N ALA A 37 5.08 9.81 7.17
CA ALA A 37 5.71 11.12 7.04
C ALA A 37 5.25 12.00 8.20
N MET A 38 6.19 12.36 9.08
CA MET A 38 5.91 13.14 10.29
C MET A 38 5.89 14.64 9.99
N ALA A 39 4.92 15.37 10.54
CA ALA A 39 5.00 16.84 10.57
C ALA A 39 6.00 17.30 11.63
N SER A 40 6.73 18.38 11.38
CA SER A 40 7.63 18.99 12.36
C SER A 40 6.86 19.36 13.63
N GLY A 41 7.29 18.85 14.79
CA GLY A 41 6.70 19.16 16.09
C GLY A 41 5.40 18.42 16.43
N SER A 42 4.92 17.51 15.58
CA SER A 42 3.72 16.71 15.84
C SER A 42 4.07 15.29 16.31
N LYS A 43 3.28 14.76 17.26
CA LYS A 43 3.30 13.33 17.61
C LYS A 43 2.47 12.47 16.65
N ARG A 44 1.68 13.08 15.77
CA ARG A 44 0.84 12.41 14.77
C ARG A 44 1.47 12.54 13.38
N PRO A 45 1.48 11.46 12.57
CA PRO A 45 1.87 11.53 11.18
C PRO A 45 1.02 12.53 10.40
N ALA A 46 1.62 13.24 9.45
CA ALA A 46 0.89 14.05 8.49
C ALA A 46 0.41 13.21 7.30
N MET A 47 1.18 12.20 6.91
CA MET A 47 0.88 11.33 5.78
C MET A 47 1.38 9.92 6.05
N ALA A 48 0.83 8.97 5.30
CA ALA A 48 1.32 7.60 5.26
C ALA A 48 1.48 7.11 3.80
N PHE A 49 2.47 6.26 3.59
CA PHE A 49 2.71 5.57 2.33
C PHE A 49 2.66 4.07 2.58
N LEU A 50 1.76 3.37 1.89
CA LEU A 50 1.65 1.92 1.93
C LEU A 50 2.27 1.35 0.65
N PHE A 51 3.13 0.35 0.81
CA PHE A 51 3.80 -0.33 -0.27
C PHE A 51 3.24 -1.73 -0.42
N PHE A 52 2.97 -2.09 -1.66
CA PHE A 52 2.52 -3.42 -2.03
C PHE A 52 3.31 -3.93 -3.23
N ALA A 53 3.41 -5.25 -3.33
CA ALA A 53 4.00 -5.94 -4.46
C ALA A 53 3.10 -7.08 -4.93
N ARG A 54 3.20 -7.43 -6.21
CA ARG A 54 2.66 -8.68 -6.73
C ARG A 54 3.52 -9.23 -7.86
N PRO A 55 3.59 -10.56 -8.05
CA PRO A 55 4.21 -11.14 -9.23
C PRO A 55 3.54 -10.63 -10.50
N LEU A 56 4.35 -10.37 -11.54
CA LEU A 56 3.84 -10.19 -12.89
C LEU A 56 3.35 -11.57 -13.34
N GLU A 57 2.04 -11.70 -13.55
CA GLU A 57 1.44 -12.91 -14.08
C GLU A 57 1.92 -13.08 -15.52
N THR A 58 2.90 -13.96 -15.72
CA THR A 58 3.25 -14.40 -17.07
C THR A 58 2.12 -15.33 -17.51
N GLN A 59 1.19 -14.83 -18.33
CA GLN A 59 0.27 -15.72 -19.04
C GLN A 59 1.11 -16.57 -19.99
N GLU A 60 1.40 -17.82 -19.61
CA GLU A 60 1.87 -18.81 -20.57
C GLU A 60 0.71 -19.09 -21.52
N ILE A 61 0.81 -18.54 -22.72
CA ILE A 61 -0.11 -18.81 -23.83
C ILE A 61 0.01 -20.30 -24.13
N SER A 62 -0.97 -21.08 -23.69
CA SER A 62 -1.10 -22.49 -24.07
C SER A 62 -1.54 -22.53 -25.53
N VAL A 63 -0.60 -22.84 -26.44
CA VAL A 63 -0.86 -23.16 -27.85
C VAL A 63 -1.06 -24.66 -27.99
#